data_AF-A0A2G9ZZE4-F1
#
_entry.id   AF-A0A2G9ZZE4-F1
#
_cell.length_a   1.000
_cell.length_b   1.000
_cell.length_c   1.000
_cell.angle_alpha   90.00
_cell.angle_beta   90.00
_cell.angle_gamma   90.00
#
_symmetry.space_group_name_H-M   'P 1'
#
loop_
_entity.id
_entity.type
_entity.pdbx_description
1 polymer ?
#
loop_
_entity_poly.entity_id
_entity_poly.type
_entity_poly.pdbx_seq_one_letter_code
_entity_poly.pdbx_strand_id
1 'polypeptide(L)'
;MLNRTAENYLYAWHRKDRRKPLVIRGARQVGKSTLVRRFAQNNGLVLNEINLERHLYLDTVFKSLDMDVILRELDALAGRRVNAPDAIL
;
A
#
# COMPACT_ATOMS: atom_id res chain seq x y z
N MET A 1 3.44 23.05 6.37
CA MET A 1 2.68 22.48 7.50
C MET A 1 1.79 21.28 7.12
N LEU A 2 1.23 21.18 5.90
CA LEU A 2 0.39 20.04 5.45
C LEU A 2 1.05 18.65 5.50
N ASN A 3 2.33 18.52 5.09
CA ASN A 3 3.02 17.22 5.10
C ASN A 3 3.15 16.63 6.51
N ARG A 4 3.42 17.47 7.54
CA ARG A 4 3.55 17.00 8.93
C ARG A 4 2.26 16.37 9.44
N THR A 5 1.09 16.90 9.08
CA THR A 5 -0.19 16.33 9.53
C THR A 5 -0.47 14.98 8.88
N ALA A 6 -0.23 14.85 7.57
CA ALA A 6 -0.45 13.60 6.84
C ALA A 6 0.54 12.50 7.26
N GLU A 7 1.82 12.86 7.46
CA GLU A 7 2.83 11.95 7.98
C GLU A 7 2.48 11.48 9.39
N ASN A 8 2.11 12.40 10.31
CA ASN A 8 1.69 12.03 11.67
C ASN A 8 0.49 11.06 11.67
N TYR A 9 -0.45 11.24 10.74
CA TYR A 9 -1.55 10.30 10.58
C TYR A 9 -1.06 8.91 10.15
N LEU A 10 -0.13 8.83 9.18
CA LEU A 10 0.45 7.55 8.76
C LEU A 10 1.22 6.87 9.90
N TYR A 11 1.96 7.64 10.71
CA TYR A 11 2.61 7.11 11.91
C TYR A 11 1.60 6.54 12.91
N ALA A 12 0.55 7.31 13.22
CA ALA A 12 -0.49 6.87 14.15
C ALA A 12 -1.25 5.65 13.62
N TRP A 13 -1.50 5.58 12.32
CA TRP A 13 -2.09 4.42 11.66
C TRP A 13 -1.19 3.19 11.74
N HIS A 14 0.11 3.34 11.42
CA HIS A 14 1.05 2.24 11.38
C HIS A 14 1.29 1.61 12.77
N ARG A 15 1.29 2.42 13.83
CA ARG A 15 1.47 1.96 15.22
C ARG A 15 0.25 1.28 15.84
N LYS A 16 -0.89 1.24 15.16
CA LYS A 16 -2.07 0.52 15.67
C LYS A 16 -1.90 -0.97 15.46
N ASP A 17 -1.95 -1.74 16.55
CA ASP A 17 -1.91 -3.20 16.57
C ASP A 17 -2.93 -3.84 15.60
N ARG A 18 -4.15 -3.28 15.55
CA ARG A 18 -5.21 -3.67 14.61
C ARG A 18 -5.51 -2.56 13.60
N ARG A 19 -4.48 -2.10 12.89
CA ARG A 19 -4.64 -1.09 11.84
C ARG A 19 -5.55 -1.61 10.72
N LYS A 20 -6.59 -0.84 10.37
CA LYS A 20 -7.48 -1.12 9.24
C LYS A 20 -6.80 -0.71 7.92
N PRO A 21 -7.24 -1.26 6.77
CA PRO A 21 -6.83 -0.74 5.46
C PRO A 21 -7.04 0.77 5.37
N LEU A 22 -6.10 1.49 4.76
CA LEU A 22 -6.11 2.94 4.65
C LEU A 22 -6.29 3.37 3.19
N VAL A 23 -7.25 4.26 2.94
CA VAL A 23 -7.47 4.87 1.63
C VAL A 23 -7.06 6.35 1.67
N ILE A 24 -6.05 6.73 0.89
CA ILE A 24 -5.59 8.12 0.78
C ILE A 24 -6.23 8.76 -0.46
N ARG A 25 -7.11 9.75 -0.23
CA ARG A 25 -7.82 10.48 -1.30
C ARG A 25 -7.29 11.89 -1.47
N GLY A 26 -7.49 12.46 -2.66
CA GLY A 26 -7.11 13.84 -3.01
C GLY A 26 -6.99 14.01 -4.52
N ALA A 27 -6.87 15.25 -5.00
CA ALA A 27 -6.77 15.56 -6.43
C ALA A 27 -5.60 14.83 -7.12
N ARG A 28 -5.66 14.69 -8.45
CA ARG A 28 -4.54 14.11 -9.23
C ARG A 28 -3.28 14.96 -9.02
N GLN A 29 -2.12 14.31 -9.02
CA GLN A 29 -0.79 14.96 -8.95
C GLN A 29 -0.47 15.74 -7.66
N VAL A 30 -1.21 15.55 -6.56
CA VAL A 30 -0.93 16.21 -5.26
C VAL A 30 0.13 15.51 -4.39
N GLY A 31 0.87 14.53 -4.92
CA GLY A 31 1.98 13.88 -4.19
C GLY A 31 1.61 12.74 -3.23
N LYS A 32 0.41 12.14 -3.35
CA LYS A 32 -0.03 11.01 -2.49
C LYS A 32 0.93 9.82 -2.50
N SER A 33 1.35 9.35 -3.68
CA SER A 33 2.32 8.24 -3.79
C SER A 33 3.68 8.63 -3.21
N THR A 34 4.10 9.89 -3.40
CA THR A 34 5.33 10.42 -2.81
C THR A 34 5.31 10.39 -1.29
N LEU A 35 4.16 10.73 -0.67
CA LEU A 35 3.97 10.64 0.78
C LEU A 35 4.16 9.21 1.28
N VAL A 36 3.53 8.23 0.64
CA VAL A 36 3.64 6.82 1.05
C VAL A 36 5.06 6.28 0.87
N ARG A 37 5.71 6.58 -0.26
CA ARG A 37 7.11 6.19 -0.52
C ARG A 37 8.06 6.75 0.53
N ARG A 38 7.95 8.05 0.84
CA ARG A 38 8.76 8.69 1.89
C ARG A 38 8.49 8.10 3.26
N PHE A 39 7.22 7.85 3.59
CA PHE A 39 6.84 7.22 4.84
C PHE A 39 7.50 5.84 5.00
N ALA A 40 7.44 5.00 3.96
CA ALA A 40 8.07 3.68 3.97
C ALA A 40 9.59 3.78 4.16
N GLN A 41 10.25 4.63 3.36
CA GLN A 41 11.70 4.86 3.46
C GLN A 41 12.12 5.34 4.85
N ASN A 42 11.42 6.32 5.41
CA ASN A 42 11.75 6.89 6.72
C ASN A 42 11.54 5.91 7.89
N ASN A 43 10.73 4.87 7.70
CA ASN A 43 10.44 3.86 8.71
C ASN A 43 11.14 2.52 8.43
N GLY A 44 11.99 2.44 7.40
CA GLY A 44 12.66 1.20 7.01
C GLY A 44 11.70 0.10 6.52
N LEU A 45 10.52 0.48 6.05
CA LEU A 45 9.48 -0.45 5.60
C LEU A 45 9.67 -0.83 4.14
N VAL A 46 9.34 -2.08 3.83
CA VAL A 46 9.27 -2.56 2.45
C VAL A 46 7.95 -2.09 1.83
N LEU A 47 8.00 -1.23 0.81
CA LEU A 47 6.82 -0.79 0.07
C LEU A 47 6.57 -1.65 -1.17
N ASN A 48 5.50 -2.45 -1.14
CA ASN A 48 4.99 -3.24 -2.26
C ASN A 48 4.05 -2.40 -3.12
N GLU A 49 4.62 -1.57 -4.00
CA GLU A 49 3.80 -0.68 -4.83
C GLU A 49 3.26 -1.39 -6.08
N ILE A 50 1.93 -1.55 -6.18
CA ILE A 50 1.25 -2.15 -7.33
C ILE A 50 0.39 -1.11 -8.05
N ASN A 51 0.66 -0.87 -9.33
CA ASN A 51 -0.13 0.03 -10.15
C ASN A 51 -1.28 -0.72 -10.84
N LEU A 52 -2.48 -0.61 -10.28
CA LEU A 52 -3.68 -1.28 -10.79
C LEU A 52 -4.08 -0.84 -12.21
N GLU A 53 -3.76 0.39 -12.63
CA GLU A 53 -4.05 0.86 -14.00
C GLU A 53 -3.18 0.14 -15.05
N ARG A 54 -2.02 -0.38 -14.66
CA ARG A 54 -1.14 -1.17 -15.53
C ARG A 54 -1.49 -2.66 -15.56
N HIS A 55 -2.30 -3.13 -14.62
CA HIS A 55 -2.63 -4.54 -14.43
C HIS A 55 -4.15 -4.74 -14.37
N LEU A 56 -4.84 -4.33 -15.44
CA LEU A 56 -6.31 -4.35 -15.51
C LEU A 56 -6.92 -5.75 -15.27
N TYR A 57 -6.18 -6.82 -15.54
CA TYR A 57 -6.61 -8.19 -15.28
C TYR A 57 -6.87 -8.47 -13.79
N LEU A 58 -6.26 -7.69 -12.88
CA LEU A 58 -6.47 -7.81 -11.44
C LEU A 58 -7.93 -7.56 -11.04
N ASP A 59 -8.71 -6.81 -11.83
CA ASP A 59 -10.15 -6.67 -11.59
C ASP A 59 -10.87 -8.02 -11.58
N THR A 60 -10.50 -8.92 -12.51
CA THR A 60 -11.07 -10.28 -12.57
C THR A 60 -10.56 -11.13 -11.40
N VAL A 61 -9.27 -10.99 -11.06
CA VAL A 61 -8.67 -11.70 -9.92
C VAL A 61 -9.38 -11.32 -8.61
N PHE A 62 -9.57 -10.02 -8.34
CA PHE A 62 -10.22 -9.57 -7.11
C PHE A 62 -11.70 -9.97 -7.03
N LYS A 63 -12.40 -10.09 -8.17
CA LYS A 63 -13.80 -10.58 -8.21
C LYS A 63 -13.95 -12.04 -7.79
N SER A 64 -12.89 -12.85 -7.88
CA SER A 64 -12.93 -14.24 -7.40
C SER A 64 -13.12 -14.35 -5.88
N LEU A 65 -12.73 -13.30 -5.13
CA LEU A 65 -12.67 -13.28 -3.66
C LEU A 65 -11.84 -14.42 -3.05
N ASP A 66 -11.02 -15.09 -3.85
CA ASP A 66 -10.11 -16.14 -3.40
C ASP A 66 -8.80 -15.51 -2.92
N MET A 67 -8.61 -15.52 -1.60
CA MET A 67 -7.44 -14.91 -0.97
C MET A 67 -6.12 -15.55 -1.40
N ASP A 68 -6.09 -16.87 -1.64
CA ASP A 68 -4.87 -17.56 -2.05
C ASP A 68 -4.48 -17.18 -3.47
N VAL A 69 -5.46 -17.07 -4.38
CA VAL A 69 -5.23 -16.58 -5.74
C VAL A 69 -4.77 -15.13 -5.72
N ILE A 70 -5.48 -14.26 -4.98
CA ILE A 70 -5.14 -12.84 -4.88
C ILE A 70 -3.72 -12.65 -4.35
N LEU A 71 -3.36 -13.31 -3.25
CA LEU A 71 -2.02 -13.17 -2.65
C LEU A 71 -0.93 -13.65 -3.61
N ARG A 72 -1.14 -14.78 -4.31
CA ARG A 72 -0.17 -15.26 -5.31
C ARG A 72 0.08 -14.26 -6.44
N GLU A 73 -0.98 -13.65 -6.96
CA GLU A 73 -0.86 -12.64 -8.03
C GLU A 73 -0.15 -11.38 -7.55
N LEU A 74 -0.48 -10.89 -6.34
CA LEU A 74 0.19 -9.73 -5.78
C LEU A 74 1.66 -10.01 -5.46
N ASP A 75 1.98 -11.21 -4.95
CA ASP A 75 3.36 -11.64 -4.70
C ASP A 75 4.18 -11.68 -6.00
N ALA A 76 3.59 -12.21 -7.08
CA ALA A 76 4.22 -12.27 -8.39
C ALA A 76 4.52 -10.87 -8.94
N LEU A 77 3.56 -9.94 -8.83
CA LEU A 77 3.74 -8.55 -9.26
C LEU A 77 4.75 -7.78 -8.40
N ALA A 78 4.76 -8.02 -7.09
CA ALA A 78 5.70 -7.39 -6.17
C ALA A 78 7.11 -7.99 -6.23
N GLY A 79 7.24 -9.21 -6.79
CA GLY A 79 8.49 -9.98 -6.81
C GLY A 79 8.90 -10.52 -5.43
N ARG A 80 8.00 -10.50 -4.45
CA ARG A 80 8.23 -10.91 -3.06
C ARG A 80 6.91 -11.07 -2.32
N ARG A 81 6.95 -11.70 -1.14
CA ARG A 81 5.77 -11.88 -0.28
C ARG A 81 5.23 -10.54 0.22
N VAL A 82 3.99 -10.20 -0.13
CA VAL A 82 3.34 -8.94 0.26
C VAL A 82 2.94 -8.89 1.73
N ASN A 83 2.81 -10.05 2.37
CA ASN A 83 2.46 -10.21 3.78
C ASN A 83 3.69 -10.37 4.71
N ALA A 84 4.89 -10.07 4.21
CA ALA A 84 6.10 -10.14 5.01
C ALA A 84 6.06 -9.15 6.20
N PRO A 85 6.75 -9.47 7.31
CA PRO A 85 6.98 -8.51 8.39
C PRO A 85 7.57 -7.20 7.84
N ASP A 86 7.21 -6.07 8.45
CA ASP A 86 7.68 -4.73 8.06
C ASP A 86 7.38 -4.32 6.62
N ALA A 87 6.46 -5.03 5.95
CA ALA A 87 5.98 -4.68 4.63
C ALA A 87 4.65 -3.90 4.68
N ILE A 88 4.49 -2.99 3.73
CA ILE A 88 3.22 -2.34 3.41
C ILE A 88 2.91 -2.51 1.92
N LEU A 89 1.64 -2.73 1.61
CA LEU A 89 1.09 -2.85 0.27
C LEU A 89 0.36 -1.55 -0.10
#